data_AF-A0A178MNP2-F1
#
_entry.id   AF-A0A178MNP2-F1
#
_cell.length_a   1.000
_cell.length_b   1.000
_cell.length_c   1.000
_cell.angle_alpha   90.00
_cell.angle_beta   90.00
_cell.angle_gamma   90.00
#
_symmetry.space_group_name_H-M   'P 1'
#
loop_
_entity.id
_entity.type
_entity.pdbx_description
1 polymer ?
#
loop_
_entity_poly.entity_id
_entity_poly.type
_entity_poly.pdbx_seq_one_letter_code
_entity_poly.pdbx_strand_id
1 'polypeptide(L)'
;MEPYRLWFEFLKLALRDPTITVKPGFYADWGDVAGSNFDQWWGDNWRRLFAEPAPTHRLTTALEFRDAISDPDSIVVRISLTENHSQRMEGIKSAVAAAGEARKPRTGGKAPFSLTANRSMNLSSLRVFLRFYGFWLESNGDLESTCRSYYAWARAWNDQVKGKGWKRNQVAIPPYLPTYIDHLDLKAAGKAKATDGDAMRADMRRYVRRAKKIVQNVAKGVFPGEF
;
A
#
# COMPACT_ATOMS: atom_id res chain seq x y z
N MET A 1 4.60 -7.51 -3.73
CA MET A 1 3.14 -7.32 -3.56
C MET A 1 2.79 -6.70 -2.21
N GLU A 2 3.23 -7.27 -1.08
CA GLU A 2 2.85 -6.78 0.26
C GLU A 2 2.98 -5.26 0.52
N PRO A 3 4.04 -4.55 0.07
CA PRO A 3 4.10 -3.11 0.25
C PRO A 3 2.93 -2.36 -0.39
N TYR A 4 2.50 -2.76 -1.58
CA TYR A 4 1.37 -2.15 -2.27
C TYR A 4 0.04 -2.49 -1.59
N ARG A 5 -0.09 -3.72 -1.06
CA ARG A 5 -1.23 -4.08 -0.21
C ARG A 5 -1.30 -3.17 1.02
N LEU A 6 -0.18 -2.95 1.69
CA LEU A 6 -0.13 -2.04 2.84
C LEU A 6 -0.47 -0.60 2.43
N TRP A 7 0.05 -0.11 1.31
CA TRP A 7 -0.31 1.22 0.79
C TRP A 7 -1.82 1.34 0.58
N PHE A 8 -2.42 0.38 -0.13
CA PHE A 8 -3.86 0.31 -0.35
C PHE A 8 -4.66 0.32 0.96
N GLU A 9 -4.29 -0.51 1.93
CA GLU A 9 -4.98 -0.57 3.22
C GLU A 9 -4.81 0.71 4.06
N PHE A 10 -3.63 1.34 4.02
CA PHE A 10 -3.43 2.63 4.68
C PHE A 10 -4.24 3.74 4.02
N LEU A 11 -4.46 3.68 2.71
CA LEU A 11 -5.33 4.62 2.00
C LEU A 11 -6.79 4.47 2.46
N LYS A 12 -7.26 3.23 2.67
CA LYS A 12 -8.59 2.99 3.28
C LYS A 12 -8.70 3.64 4.66
N LEU A 13 -7.67 3.54 5.49
CA LEU A 13 -7.65 4.23 6.79
C LEU A 13 -7.63 5.76 6.64
N ALA A 14 -6.92 6.29 5.66
CA ALA A 14 -6.89 7.73 5.38
C ALA A 14 -8.28 8.26 4.98
N LEU A 15 -9.01 7.51 4.15
CA LEU A 15 -10.38 7.85 3.73
C LEU A 15 -11.39 7.72 4.88
N ARG A 16 -11.12 6.85 5.86
CA ARG A 16 -11.99 6.65 7.04
C ARG A 16 -11.76 7.67 8.15
N ASP A 17 -10.57 8.26 8.24
CA ASP A 17 -10.22 9.23 9.28
C ASP A 17 -10.72 10.64 8.91
N PRO A 18 -11.73 11.20 9.60
CA PRO A 18 -12.28 12.51 9.27
C PRO A 18 -11.28 13.66 9.49
N THR A 19 -10.18 13.43 10.21
CA THR A 19 -9.13 14.42 10.45
C THR A 19 -8.09 14.48 9.34
N ILE A 20 -8.19 13.61 8.33
CA ILE A 20 -7.22 13.50 7.24
C ILE A 20 -7.91 13.76 5.91
N THR A 21 -7.45 14.80 5.20
CA THR A 21 -7.86 15.05 3.82
C THR A 21 -6.90 14.37 2.87
N VAL A 22 -7.41 13.40 2.10
CA VAL A 22 -6.66 12.79 0.99
C VAL A 22 -6.50 13.81 -0.14
N LYS A 23 -5.28 13.94 -0.67
CA LYS A 23 -4.95 14.90 -1.74
C LYS A 23 -5.94 14.75 -2.91
N PRO A 24 -6.74 15.80 -3.21
CA PRO A 24 -7.72 15.72 -4.29
C PRO A 24 -7.06 15.35 -5.61
N GLY A 25 -7.71 14.47 -6.38
CA GLY A 25 -7.28 14.06 -7.72
C GLY A 25 -6.08 13.11 -7.77
N PHE A 26 -5.22 13.04 -6.74
CA PHE A 26 -4.03 12.19 -6.79
C PHE A 26 -4.36 10.70 -6.91
N TYR A 27 -5.44 10.27 -6.24
CA TYR A 27 -5.94 8.89 -6.28
C TYR A 27 -7.13 8.71 -7.22
N ALA A 28 -7.42 9.67 -8.11
CA ALA A 28 -8.57 9.57 -9.02
C ALA A 28 -8.51 8.28 -9.87
N ASP A 29 -7.30 7.94 -10.32
CA ASP A 29 -7.04 6.73 -11.09
C ASP A 29 -7.20 5.43 -10.29
N TRP A 30 -7.26 5.46 -8.96
CA TRP A 30 -7.38 4.23 -8.17
C TRP A 30 -8.83 3.71 -8.10
N GLY A 31 -9.81 4.52 -8.50
CA GLY A 31 -11.23 4.14 -8.42
C GLY A 31 -11.73 3.97 -6.98
N ASP A 32 -12.69 3.06 -6.76
CA ASP A 32 -13.27 2.80 -5.44
C ASP A 32 -12.37 1.91 -4.57
N VAL A 33 -11.45 2.55 -3.84
CA VAL A 33 -10.57 1.89 -2.87
C VAL A 33 -11.31 1.49 -1.58
N ALA A 34 -12.32 2.27 -1.17
CA ALA A 34 -13.00 2.05 0.10
C ALA A 34 -13.86 0.78 0.06
N GLY A 35 -14.62 0.58 -1.02
CA GLY A 35 -15.50 -0.58 -1.23
C GLY A 35 -14.78 -1.84 -1.72
N SER A 36 -13.59 -1.73 -2.31
CA SER A 36 -12.90 -2.88 -2.90
C SER A 36 -12.02 -3.67 -1.92
N ASN A 37 -11.87 -4.96 -2.18
CA ASN A 37 -10.81 -5.78 -1.59
C ASN A 37 -9.50 -5.63 -2.39
N PHE A 38 -8.35 -5.82 -1.74
CA PHE A 38 -7.06 -5.60 -2.40
C PHE A 38 -6.81 -6.55 -3.57
N ASP A 39 -7.15 -7.83 -3.47
CA ASP A 39 -6.78 -8.82 -4.49
C ASP A 39 -7.50 -8.57 -5.82
N GLN A 40 -8.80 -8.26 -5.76
CA GLN A 40 -9.61 -7.85 -6.89
C GLN A 40 -9.11 -6.52 -7.45
N TRP A 41 -8.96 -5.51 -6.60
CA TRP A 41 -8.48 -4.20 -7.02
C TRP A 41 -7.09 -4.27 -7.67
N TRP A 42 -6.19 -5.07 -7.11
CA TRP A 42 -4.85 -5.27 -7.63
C TRP A 42 -4.91 -5.91 -9.01
N GLY A 43 -5.69 -6.98 -9.18
CA GLY A 43 -5.87 -7.67 -10.46
C GLY A 43 -6.22 -6.73 -11.61
N ASP A 44 -7.12 -5.78 -11.36
CA ASP A 44 -7.64 -4.86 -12.37
C ASP A 44 -6.72 -3.64 -12.61
N ASN A 45 -5.97 -3.19 -11.59
CA ASN A 45 -5.33 -1.87 -11.63
C ASN A 45 -3.80 -1.89 -11.68
N TRP A 46 -3.14 -2.98 -11.25
CA TRP A 46 -1.71 -2.92 -10.93
C TRP A 46 -0.82 -2.54 -12.11
N ARG A 47 -1.14 -3.01 -13.32
CA ARG A 47 -0.34 -2.74 -14.52
C ARG A 47 -0.33 -1.26 -14.87
N ARG A 48 -1.51 -0.63 -14.85
CA ARG A 48 -1.64 0.78 -15.20
C ARG A 48 -1.05 1.71 -14.13
N LEU A 49 -1.15 1.34 -12.86
CA LEU A 49 -0.76 2.21 -11.75
C LEU A 49 0.70 2.05 -11.30
N PHE A 50 1.24 0.83 -11.31
CA PHE A 50 2.53 0.52 -10.67
C PHE A 50 3.54 -0.16 -11.59
N ALA A 51 3.15 -0.66 -12.76
CA ALA A 51 4.14 -1.16 -13.71
C ALA A 51 4.84 0.04 -14.35
N GLU A 52 6.16 -0.05 -14.48
CA GLU A 52 6.88 0.82 -15.39
C GLU A 52 6.37 0.52 -16.80
N PRO A 53 5.94 1.52 -17.58
CA PRO A 53 5.55 1.31 -18.95
C PRO A 53 6.74 0.67 -19.67
N ALA A 54 6.57 -0.58 -20.07
CA ALA A 54 7.57 -1.26 -20.87
C ALA A 54 7.74 -0.43 -22.15
N PRO A 55 8.97 -0.08 -22.56
CA PRO A 55 9.19 0.71 -23.78
C PRO A 55 8.68 0.01 -25.03
N THR A 56 8.38 -1.29 -24.96
CA THR A 56 7.69 -2.05 -25.99
C THR A 56 6.68 -2.96 -25.32
N HIS A 57 5.43 -2.94 -25.79
CA HIS A 57 4.35 -3.76 -25.25
C HIS A 57 3.62 -4.49 -26.38
N ARG A 58 3.37 -5.78 -26.19
CA ARG A 58 2.49 -6.55 -27.07
C ARG A 58 1.06 -6.34 -26.60
N LEU A 59 0.28 -5.66 -27.43
CA LEU A 59 -1.16 -5.48 -27.22
C LEU A 59 -1.87 -6.82 -27.44
N THR A 60 -2.72 -7.20 -26.49
CA THR A 60 -3.46 -8.47 -26.46
C THR A 60 -4.97 -8.28 -26.45
N THR A 61 -5.46 -7.10 -26.11
CA THR A 61 -6.90 -6.79 -26.09
C THR A 61 -7.26 -5.61 -27.00
N ALA A 62 -8.53 -5.54 -27.41
CA ALA A 62 -9.05 -4.43 -28.22
C ALA A 62 -9.07 -3.09 -27.45
N LEU A 63 -9.18 -3.15 -26.11
CA LEU A 63 -9.09 -1.96 -25.26
C LEU A 63 -7.65 -1.41 -25.26
N GLU A 64 -6.67 -2.28 -25.00
CA GLU A 64 -5.24 -1.93 -25.08
C GLU A 64 -4.88 -1.30 -26.44
N PHE A 65 -5.44 -1.82 -27.54
CA PHE A 65 -5.24 -1.25 -28.87
C PHE A 65 -5.83 0.16 -29.01
N ARG A 66 -7.06 0.40 -28.57
CA ARG A 66 -7.69 1.73 -28.64
C ARG A 66 -6.95 2.77 -27.80
N ASP A 67 -6.50 2.36 -26.62
CA ASP A 67 -5.74 3.25 -25.73
C ASP A 67 -4.39 3.60 -26.37
N ALA A 68 -3.70 2.61 -26.94
CA ALA A 68 -2.38 2.81 -27.57
C ALA A 68 -2.44 3.70 -28.82
N ILE A 69 -3.45 3.58 -29.69
CA ILE A 69 -3.57 4.47 -30.86
C ILE A 69 -3.92 5.91 -30.48
N SER A 70 -4.47 6.12 -29.29
CA SER A 70 -4.85 7.44 -28.78
C SER A 70 -3.71 8.11 -27.99
N ASP A 71 -2.68 7.35 -27.61
CA ASP A 71 -1.53 7.84 -26.89
C ASP A 71 -0.62 8.63 -27.85
N PRO A 72 -0.50 9.96 -27.69
CA PRO A 72 0.29 10.77 -28.58
C PRO A 72 1.79 10.41 -28.54
N ASP A 73 2.28 9.77 -27.47
CA ASP A 73 3.69 9.40 -27.25
C ASP A 73 4.03 7.96 -27.66
N SER A 74 3.08 7.22 -28.25
CA SER A 74 3.30 5.85 -28.70
C SER A 74 2.94 5.66 -30.18
N ILE A 75 3.51 4.61 -30.79
CA ILE A 75 3.06 4.14 -32.10
C ILE A 75 2.70 2.66 -32.02
N VAL A 76 1.67 2.27 -32.75
CA VAL A 76 1.30 0.86 -32.90
C VAL A 76 1.87 0.34 -34.22
N VAL A 77 2.78 -0.61 -34.14
CA VAL A 77 3.38 -1.26 -35.32
C VAL A 77 2.76 -2.64 -35.52
N ARG A 78 2.23 -2.89 -36.72
CA ARG A 78 1.78 -4.23 -37.13
C ARG A 78 2.97 -5.01 -37.67
N ILE A 79 3.33 -6.11 -37.01
CA ILE A 79 4.44 -6.97 -37.42
C ILE A 79 3.89 -8.19 -38.16
N SER A 80 4.29 -8.36 -39.43
CA SER A 80 3.98 -9.58 -40.16
C SER A 80 4.83 -10.74 -39.63
N LEU A 81 4.18 -11.86 -39.32
CA LEU A 81 4.88 -13.08 -38.89
C LEU A 81 5.35 -13.94 -40.08
N THR A 82 4.88 -13.66 -41.29
CA THR A 82 5.19 -14.43 -42.51
C THR A 82 6.46 -13.96 -43.21
N GLU A 83 6.89 -12.72 -42.96
CA GLU A 83 8.12 -12.15 -43.53
C GLU A 83 9.36 -12.72 -42.85
N ASN A 84 10.48 -12.76 -43.58
CA ASN A 84 11.76 -13.13 -42.99
C ASN A 84 12.26 -12.06 -42.00
N HIS A 85 13.14 -12.45 -41.08
CA HIS A 85 13.61 -11.59 -40.01
C HIS A 85 14.23 -10.27 -40.51
N SER A 86 15.00 -10.31 -41.60
CA SER A 86 15.70 -9.12 -42.10
C SER A 86 14.73 -8.08 -42.67
N GLN A 87 13.78 -8.51 -43.51
CA GLN A 87 12.74 -7.64 -44.08
C GLN A 87 11.85 -7.05 -42.99
N ARG A 88 11.46 -7.87 -42.02
CA ARG A 88 10.65 -7.47 -40.87
C ARG A 88 11.33 -6.39 -40.04
N MET A 89 12.62 -6.56 -39.73
CA MET A 89 13.38 -5.58 -38.94
C MET A 89 13.56 -4.26 -39.68
N GLU A 90 13.75 -4.30 -41.01
CA GLU A 90 13.86 -3.09 -41.83
C GLU A 90 12.54 -2.31 -41.85
N GLY A 91 11.41 -3.02 -42.03
CA GLY A 91 10.08 -2.42 -41.97
C GLY A 91 9.78 -1.78 -40.61
N ILE A 92 10.13 -2.45 -39.51
CA ILE A 92 9.96 -1.89 -38.15
C ILE A 92 10.82 -0.62 -37.98
N LYS A 93 12.10 -0.65 -38.39
CA LYS A 93 12.99 0.53 -38.29
C LYS A 93 12.44 1.71 -39.08
N SER A 94 11.98 1.47 -40.31
CA SER A 94 11.40 2.51 -41.16
C SER A 94 10.14 3.11 -40.55
N ALA A 95 9.23 2.28 -40.03
CA ALA A 95 8.01 2.75 -39.35
C ALA A 95 8.31 3.58 -38.09
N VAL A 96 9.30 3.16 -37.29
CA VAL A 96 9.73 3.91 -36.10
C VAL A 96 10.44 5.22 -36.48
N ALA A 97 11.29 5.21 -37.51
CA ALA A 97 11.97 6.41 -37.99
C ALA A 97 10.99 7.47 -38.50
N ALA A 98 10.03 7.07 -39.33
CA ALA A 98 8.97 7.95 -39.84
C ALA A 98 8.12 8.59 -38.73
N ALA A 99 7.93 7.88 -37.62
CA ALA A 99 7.24 8.41 -36.44
C ALA A 99 8.15 9.26 -35.52
N GLY A 100 9.46 8.99 -35.51
CA GLY A 100 10.43 9.51 -34.56
C GLY A 100 11.16 10.78 -34.98
N GLU A 101 11.16 11.16 -36.27
CA GLU A 101 11.89 12.33 -36.80
C GLU A 101 11.53 13.68 -36.11
N ALA A 102 10.44 13.75 -35.35
CA ALA A 102 10.02 14.97 -34.64
C ALA A 102 10.26 14.98 -33.12
N ARG A 103 10.74 13.90 -32.48
CA ARG A 103 10.74 13.82 -31.00
C ARG A 103 12.06 13.34 -30.39
N LYS A 104 12.58 14.14 -29.45
CA LYS A 104 13.71 13.74 -28.61
C LYS A 104 13.33 12.53 -27.76
N PRO A 105 14.21 11.52 -27.60
CA PRO A 105 13.98 10.41 -26.69
C PRO A 105 13.77 10.96 -25.27
N ARG A 106 12.58 10.75 -24.71
CA ARG A 106 12.33 10.98 -23.29
C ARG A 106 12.83 9.74 -22.54
N THR A 107 13.55 9.94 -21.44
CA THR A 107 13.82 8.88 -20.47
C THR A 107 12.49 8.23 -20.10
N GLY A 108 12.44 6.89 -20.14
CA GLY A 108 11.22 6.09 -19.97
C GLY A 108 10.34 6.60 -18.82
N GLY A 109 9.03 6.65 -19.06
CA GLY A 109 8.06 7.12 -18.08
C GLY A 109 8.20 6.32 -16.78
N LYS A 110 8.32 7.00 -15.65
CA LYS A 110 8.23 6.33 -14.34
C LYS A 110 6.78 5.88 -14.13
N ALA A 111 6.59 4.75 -13.47
CA ALA A 111 5.26 4.33 -13.03
C ALA A 111 4.56 5.48 -12.28
N PRO A 112 3.25 5.71 -12.48
CA PRO A 112 2.53 6.81 -11.82
C PRO A 112 2.66 6.76 -10.29
N PHE A 113 2.73 5.55 -9.73
CA PHE A 113 2.93 5.32 -8.31
C PHE A 113 4.17 4.44 -8.08
N SER A 114 5.05 4.90 -7.20
CA SER A 114 6.25 4.17 -6.80
C SER A 114 6.47 4.28 -5.29
N LEU A 115 7.14 3.27 -4.72
CA LEU A 115 7.47 3.25 -3.31
C LEU A 115 8.59 4.27 -3.05
N THR A 116 8.41 5.16 -2.09
CA THR A 116 9.37 6.22 -1.77
C THR A 116 10.40 5.78 -0.71
N ALA A 117 10.52 4.48 -0.44
CA ALA A 117 11.35 3.96 0.62
C ALA A 117 12.83 3.92 0.20
N ASN A 118 13.64 4.85 0.72
CA ASN A 118 15.11 4.82 0.58
C ASN A 118 15.79 3.76 1.49
N ARG A 119 15.02 3.01 2.29
CA ARG A 119 15.51 1.95 3.21
C ARG A 119 14.61 0.71 3.11
N SER A 120 15.13 -0.45 3.50
CA SER A 120 14.32 -1.67 3.60
C SER A 120 13.12 -1.44 4.53
N MET A 121 11.90 -1.60 3.98
CA MET A 121 10.68 -1.40 4.75
C MET A 121 10.50 -2.51 5.78
N ASN A 122 10.34 -2.15 7.05
CA ASN A 122 9.95 -3.12 8.09
C ASN A 122 8.45 -3.45 7.96
N LEU A 123 8.14 -4.45 7.13
CA LEU A 123 6.76 -4.89 6.87
C LEU A 123 6.05 -5.39 8.13
N SER A 124 6.79 -5.94 9.11
CA SER A 124 6.21 -6.37 10.39
C SER A 124 5.65 -5.17 11.16
N SER A 125 6.47 -4.12 11.32
CA SER A 125 6.02 -2.88 11.98
C SER A 125 4.88 -2.20 11.24
N LEU A 126 4.93 -2.14 9.90
CA LEU A 126 3.85 -1.54 9.11
C LEU A 126 2.51 -2.27 9.30
N ARG A 127 2.51 -3.60 9.40
CA ARG A 127 1.29 -4.38 9.70
C ARG A 127 0.75 -4.07 11.09
N VAL A 128 1.64 -3.94 12.07
CA VAL A 128 1.25 -3.54 13.44
C VAL A 128 0.61 -2.15 13.39
N PHE A 129 1.27 -1.17 12.78
CA PHE A 129 0.74 0.19 12.67
C PHE A 129 -0.61 0.24 11.96
N LEU A 130 -0.75 -0.47 10.84
CA LEU A 130 -2.00 -0.55 10.09
C LEU A 130 -3.15 -1.04 10.97
N ARG A 131 -2.98 -2.19 11.62
CA ARG A 131 -4.03 -2.79 12.46
C ARG A 131 -4.29 -1.99 13.72
N PHE A 132 -3.24 -1.51 14.39
CA PHE A 132 -3.36 -0.71 15.60
C PHE A 132 -4.11 0.61 15.32
N TYR A 133 -3.85 1.26 14.19
CA TYR A 133 -4.59 2.45 13.77
C TYR A 133 -6.03 2.13 13.35
N GLY A 134 -6.26 0.95 12.78
CA GLY A 134 -7.59 0.42 12.54
C GLY A 134 -8.45 0.44 13.81
N PHE A 135 -7.95 -0.19 14.88
CA PHE A 135 -8.62 -0.21 16.18
C PHE A 135 -8.70 1.17 16.84
N TRP A 136 -7.71 2.04 16.62
CA TRP A 136 -7.73 3.42 17.10
C TRP A 136 -8.92 4.21 16.57
N LEU A 137 -9.19 4.12 15.27
CA LEU A 137 -10.34 4.78 14.66
C LEU A 137 -11.66 4.15 15.13
N GLU A 138 -11.72 2.82 15.26
CA GLU A 138 -12.91 2.11 15.76
C GLU A 138 -13.23 2.45 17.23
N SER A 139 -12.20 2.72 18.03
CA SER A 139 -12.32 3.14 19.42
C SER A 139 -12.54 4.65 19.57
N ASN A 140 -12.83 5.38 18.48
CA ASN A 140 -12.96 6.84 18.48
C ASN A 140 -11.77 7.59 19.12
N GLY A 141 -10.57 7.03 19.00
CA GLY A 141 -9.36 7.59 19.61
C GLY A 141 -9.18 7.30 21.10
N ASP A 142 -9.89 6.33 21.67
CA ASP A 142 -9.58 5.85 23.02
C ASP A 142 -8.40 4.86 23.01
N LEU A 143 -7.34 5.20 23.74
CA LEU A 143 -6.10 4.43 23.75
C LEU A 143 -6.24 3.10 24.49
N GLU A 144 -6.96 3.07 25.61
CA GLU A 144 -7.08 1.86 26.43
C GLU A 144 -7.90 0.79 25.68
N SER A 145 -9.04 1.18 25.10
CA SER A 145 -9.86 0.34 24.21
C SER A 145 -9.07 -0.16 22.99
N THR A 146 -8.28 0.73 22.36
CA THR A 146 -7.43 0.35 21.21
C THR A 146 -6.43 -0.73 21.61
N CYS A 147 -5.74 -0.54 22.74
CA CYS A 147 -4.74 -1.48 23.24
C CYS A 147 -5.38 -2.84 23.55
N ARG A 148 -6.51 -2.84 24.24
CA ARG A 148 -7.26 -4.07 24.58
C ARG A 148 -7.73 -4.81 23.33
N SER A 149 -8.35 -4.10 22.39
CA SER A 149 -8.88 -4.69 21.15
C SER A 149 -7.77 -5.29 20.30
N TYR A 150 -6.68 -4.55 20.10
CA TYR A 150 -5.53 -5.06 19.35
C TYR A 150 -4.89 -6.27 20.04
N TYR A 151 -4.68 -6.20 21.37
CA TYR A 151 -4.05 -7.28 22.11
C TYR A 151 -4.87 -8.57 22.07
N ALA A 152 -6.19 -8.47 22.34
CA ALA A 152 -7.10 -9.60 22.30
C ALA A 152 -7.12 -10.26 20.91
N TRP A 153 -7.23 -9.44 19.85
CA TRP A 153 -7.19 -9.93 18.47
C TRP A 153 -5.85 -10.62 18.13
N ALA A 154 -4.72 -9.98 18.45
CA ALA A 154 -3.39 -10.51 18.14
C ALA A 154 -3.12 -11.83 18.87
N ARG A 155 -3.54 -11.95 20.14
CA ARG A 155 -3.50 -13.19 20.92
C ARG A 155 -4.34 -14.28 20.26
N ALA A 156 -5.61 -14.02 20.00
CA ALA A 156 -6.52 -14.99 19.40
C ALA A 156 -6.01 -15.51 18.04
N TRP A 157 -5.50 -14.62 17.19
CA TRP A 157 -4.89 -15.02 15.92
C TRP A 157 -3.65 -15.90 16.12
N ASN A 158 -2.74 -15.49 16.99
CA ASN A 158 -1.50 -16.24 17.24
C ASN A 158 -1.79 -17.63 17.86
N ASP A 159 -2.79 -17.72 18.73
CA ASP A 159 -3.23 -18.97 19.33
C ASP A 159 -3.88 -19.88 18.29
N GLN A 160 -4.67 -19.35 17.35
CA GLN A 160 -5.20 -20.11 16.21
C GLN A 160 -4.09 -20.63 15.27
N VAL A 161 -3.10 -19.80 14.94
CA VAL A 161 -1.98 -20.19 14.09
C VAL A 161 -1.20 -21.35 14.72
N LYS A 162 -0.91 -21.26 16.03
CA LYS A 162 -0.24 -22.33 16.78
C LYS A 162 -1.11 -23.58 16.89
N GLY A 163 -2.35 -23.45 17.35
CA GLY A 163 -3.24 -24.58 17.61
C GLY A 163 -3.61 -25.36 16.36
N LYS A 164 -3.72 -24.71 15.20
CA LYS A 164 -4.02 -25.36 13.92
C LYS A 164 -2.77 -25.77 13.13
N GLY A 165 -1.57 -25.54 13.66
CA GLY A 165 -0.30 -25.85 12.96
C GLY A 165 -0.14 -25.14 11.62
N TRP A 166 -0.74 -23.95 11.47
CA TRP A 166 -0.70 -23.21 10.21
C TRP A 166 0.71 -22.67 9.94
N LYS A 167 1.22 -22.85 8.72
CA LYS A 167 2.46 -22.20 8.23
C LYS A 167 2.23 -20.72 7.88
N ARG A 168 1.60 -19.98 8.80
CA ARG A 168 1.30 -18.54 8.68
C ARG A 168 2.15 -17.75 9.67
N ASN A 169 2.48 -16.52 9.30
CA ASN A 169 3.21 -15.63 10.20
C ASN A 169 2.32 -15.21 11.38
N GLN A 170 2.87 -15.29 12.58
CA GLN A 170 2.26 -14.70 13.76
C GLN A 170 2.26 -13.18 13.64
N VAL A 171 1.24 -12.56 14.23
CA VAL A 171 1.16 -11.11 14.36
C VAL A 171 2.11 -10.69 15.49
N ALA A 172 2.97 -9.72 15.19
CA ALA A 172 3.85 -9.14 16.18
C ALA A 172 3.04 -8.36 17.23
N ILE A 173 3.32 -8.58 18.51
CA ILE A 173 2.72 -7.82 19.61
C ILE A 173 3.74 -6.78 20.08
N PRO A 174 3.38 -5.48 20.21
CA PRO A 174 4.29 -4.48 20.75
C PRO A 174 4.85 -4.92 22.11
N PRO A 175 6.17 -4.79 22.37
CA PRO A 175 6.81 -5.39 23.55
C PRO A 175 6.19 -4.98 24.89
N TYR A 176 5.81 -3.71 25.04
CA TYR A 176 5.21 -3.19 26.28
C TYR A 176 3.70 -3.32 26.35
N LEU A 177 3.03 -3.77 25.29
CA LEU A 177 1.58 -3.88 25.28
C LEU A 177 1.05 -4.91 26.30
N PRO A 178 1.59 -6.14 26.44
CA PRO A 178 1.12 -7.09 27.45
C PRO A 178 1.18 -6.51 28.86
N THR A 179 2.33 -5.95 29.25
CA THR A 179 2.52 -5.32 30.56
C THR A 179 1.60 -4.12 30.76
N TYR A 180 1.31 -3.37 29.70
CA TYR A 180 0.34 -2.28 29.77
C TYR A 180 -1.08 -2.80 30.03
N ILE A 181 -1.49 -3.90 29.37
CA ILE A 181 -2.80 -4.52 29.63
C ILE A 181 -2.89 -5.01 31.08
N ASP A 182 -1.87 -5.70 31.59
CA ASP A 182 -1.82 -6.14 32.99
C ASP A 182 -1.96 -4.95 33.95
N HIS A 183 -1.26 -3.84 33.66
CA HIS A 183 -1.38 -2.61 34.41
C HIS A 183 -2.81 -2.04 34.37
N LEU A 184 -3.46 -2.01 33.21
CA LEU A 184 -4.84 -1.53 33.09
C LEU A 184 -5.82 -2.39 33.89
N ASP A 185 -5.60 -3.70 33.96
CA ASP A 185 -6.41 -4.62 34.77
C ASP A 185 -6.20 -4.42 36.26
N LEU A 186 -4.96 -4.25 36.70
CA LEU A 186 -4.64 -3.92 38.11
C LEU A 186 -5.21 -2.55 38.50
N LYS A 187 -5.13 -1.55 37.63
CA LYS A 187 -5.72 -0.22 37.84
C LYS A 187 -7.24 -0.33 37.98
N ALA A 188 -7.91 -1.09 37.12
CA ALA A 188 -9.36 -1.31 37.21
C ALA A 188 -9.77 -2.02 38.51
N ALA A 189 -8.91 -2.90 39.03
CA ALA A 189 -9.10 -3.57 40.32
C ALA A 189 -8.71 -2.70 41.55
N GLY A 190 -8.30 -1.44 41.36
CA GLY A 190 -7.82 -0.56 42.43
C GLY A 190 -6.46 -0.95 43.02
N LYS A 191 -5.69 -1.79 42.33
CA LYS A 191 -4.40 -2.36 42.78
C LYS A 191 -3.16 -1.67 42.18
N ALA A 192 -3.34 -0.70 41.29
CA ALA A 192 -2.25 0.07 40.69
C ALA A 192 -2.63 1.55 40.55
N LYS A 193 -1.64 2.44 40.63
CA LYS A 193 -1.84 3.88 40.42
C LYS A 193 -1.74 4.20 38.94
N ALA A 194 -2.45 5.22 38.47
CA ALA A 194 -2.40 5.63 37.06
C ALA A 194 -0.98 5.93 36.55
N THR A 195 -0.10 6.44 37.42
CA THR A 195 1.30 6.79 37.11
C THR A 195 2.18 5.58 36.79
N ASP A 196 1.83 4.39 37.30
CA ASP A 196 2.69 3.21 37.19
C ASP A 196 2.76 2.70 35.74
N GLY A 197 1.81 3.10 34.89
CA GLY A 197 1.72 2.74 33.48
C GLY A 197 2.17 3.82 32.49
N ASP A 198 2.68 4.97 32.96
CA ASP A 198 2.90 6.14 32.09
C ASP A 198 3.91 5.88 30.96
N ALA A 199 5.01 5.18 31.24
CA ALA A 199 6.01 4.83 30.23
C ALA A 199 5.42 3.91 29.14
N MET A 200 4.63 2.92 29.55
CA MET A 200 3.99 1.97 28.64
C MET A 200 2.92 2.67 27.80
N ARG A 201 2.13 3.54 28.44
CA ARG A 201 1.15 4.40 27.78
C ARG A 201 1.82 5.32 26.74
N ALA A 202 2.96 5.91 27.08
CA ALA A 202 3.72 6.77 26.18
C ALA A 202 4.24 6.01 24.95
N ASP A 203 4.68 4.77 25.12
CA ASP A 203 5.06 3.91 24.00
C ASP A 203 3.85 3.57 23.12
N MET A 204 2.69 3.21 23.69
CA MET A 204 1.48 2.94 22.89
C MET A 204 1.01 4.20 22.12
N ARG A 205 1.11 5.40 22.71
CA ARG A 205 0.88 6.66 22.00
C ARG A 205 1.88 6.87 20.85
N ARG A 206 3.12 6.39 20.96
CA ARG A 206 4.10 6.44 19.87
C ARG A 206 3.66 5.54 18.70
N TYR A 207 3.09 4.36 18.95
CA TYR A 207 2.52 3.53 17.89
C TYR A 207 1.40 4.24 17.13
N VAL A 208 0.46 4.89 17.85
CA VAL A 208 -0.61 5.69 17.22
C VAL A 208 -0.03 6.83 16.38
N ARG A 209 0.92 7.60 16.93
CA ARG A 209 1.56 8.73 16.21
C ARG A 209 2.25 8.28 14.93
N ARG A 210 3.00 7.17 14.98
CA ARG A 210 3.70 6.60 13.83
C ARG A 210 2.72 6.12 12.76
N ALA A 211 1.69 5.40 13.18
CA ALA A 211 0.67 4.93 12.25
C ALA A 211 -0.08 6.10 11.59
N LYS A 212 -0.48 7.11 12.38
CA LYS A 212 -1.09 8.34 11.86
C LYS A 212 -0.19 9.05 10.86
N LYS A 213 1.12 9.11 11.13
CA LYS A 213 2.10 9.71 10.21
C LYS A 213 2.15 8.98 8.87
N ILE A 214 2.12 7.63 8.87
CA ILE A 214 2.05 6.84 7.64
C ILE A 214 0.76 7.12 6.88
N VAL A 215 -0.39 7.17 7.57
CA VAL A 215 -1.69 7.49 6.94
C VAL A 215 -1.65 8.89 6.31
N GLN A 216 -1.05 9.87 6.97
CA GLN A 216 -0.85 11.22 6.44
C GLN A 216 0.10 11.25 5.23
N ASN A 217 1.14 10.42 5.22
CA ASN A 217 2.04 10.30 4.08
C ASN A 217 1.28 9.70 2.89
N VAL A 218 0.50 8.63 3.12
CA VAL A 218 -0.33 7.99 2.10
C VAL A 218 -1.37 8.97 1.56
N ALA A 219 -2.04 9.74 2.41
CA ALA A 219 -2.98 10.77 1.96
C ALA A 219 -2.36 11.79 0.98
N LYS A 220 -1.03 11.95 1.00
CA LYS A 220 -0.27 12.84 0.12
C LYS A 220 0.38 12.13 -1.08
N GLY A 221 0.19 10.83 -1.21
CA GLY A 221 0.79 10.04 -2.28
C GLY A 221 2.17 9.46 -1.99
N VAL A 222 2.61 9.50 -0.73
CA VAL A 222 3.94 9.05 -0.31
C VAL A 222 3.78 7.79 0.53
N PHE A 223 4.46 6.70 0.16
CA PHE A 223 4.43 5.47 0.96
C PHE A 223 5.79 4.76 1.04
N PRO A 224 6.22 4.36 2.26
CA PRO A 224 5.61 4.67 3.57
C PRO A 224 5.95 6.08 4.07
N GLY A 225 6.90 6.77 3.40
CA GLY A 225 7.49 8.03 3.87
C GLY A 225 8.28 7.87 5.18
N GLU A 226 8.60 8.98 5.83
CA GLU A 226 9.25 9.00 7.14
C GLU A 226 8.22 8.94 8.29
N PHE A 227 8.49 8.15 9.32
CA PHE A 227 7.62 7.92 10.48
C PHE A 227 8.37 7.36 11.71
#